data_AF-A0A537YH93-F1
#
_entry.id   AF-A0A537YH93-F1
#
_cell.length_a   1.000
_cell.length_b   1.000
_cell.length_c   1.000
_cell.angle_alpha   90.00
_cell.angle_beta   90.00
_cell.angle_gamma   90.00
#
_symmetry.space_group_name_H-M   'P 1'
#
loop_
_entity.id
_entity.type
_entity.pdbx_description
1 polymer ?
#
loop_
_entity_poly.entity_id
_entity_poly.type
_entity_poly.pdbx_seq_one_letter_code
_entity_poly.pdbx_strand_id
1 'polypeptide(L)'
;MPGDVREVLERAAARPLRPVDVETLTSRVRRRRGVRVAALSTAVVVVVGVAVGVLVGGGSADSSRHIGVANQQTNTFSANGVTVDLPEGWKPARTSALGEVLGASTDGDAPNLWSAANCDPAHPISEVLAPGDAFVSVRDDPLDYLNPRPPHFPPVLADCGGYGVASPRFTDGDRNFAALVVVGPDAPGPRRVEAFRILDTFKVEPSAQPATTTVVSEPLPPPSAAATPPPTFAASSEEQQIADAFLGWIDAQPHDNVAAYVEDAASILDSLREGMAQHTPEDLAKYSGRVDFVQIVDPTHANVRYSILWDGHDSIPYQDGAAIKVDGRWMVTRETVCALLAVGNVHCPPRS
;
A
#
# COMPACT_ATOMS: atom_id res chain seq x y z
N MET A 1 29.10 43.05 -22.97
CA MET A 1 27.78 43.68 -22.92
C MET A 1 26.75 42.60 -22.61
N PRO A 2 26.12 42.56 -21.43
CA PRO A 2 24.99 41.69 -21.21
C PRO A 2 23.71 42.45 -21.56
N GLY A 3 22.93 41.92 -22.50
CA GLY A 3 21.63 42.43 -22.88
C GLY A 3 20.62 42.21 -21.76
N ASP A 4 19.85 43.25 -21.48
CA ASP A 4 18.86 43.32 -20.41
C ASP A 4 17.72 42.33 -20.68
N VAL A 5 17.52 41.39 -19.75
CA VAL A 5 16.47 40.35 -19.79
C VAL A 5 15.08 40.95 -19.97
N ARG A 6 14.91 42.22 -19.58
CA ARG A 6 13.66 42.98 -19.77
C ARG A 6 13.30 43.19 -21.23
N GLU A 7 14.30 43.37 -22.10
CA GLU A 7 14.08 43.58 -23.54
C GLU A 7 13.62 42.30 -24.24
N VAL A 8 14.06 41.13 -23.76
CA VAL A 8 13.63 39.82 -24.27
C VAL A 8 12.18 39.53 -23.90
N LEU A 9 11.76 39.92 -22.69
CA LEU A 9 10.39 39.72 -22.20
C LEU A 9 9.38 40.64 -22.91
N GLU A 10 9.73 41.90 -23.17
CA GLU A 10 8.85 42.80 -23.93
C GLU A 10 8.68 42.37 -25.38
N ARG A 11 9.71 41.78 -26.01
CA ARG A 11 9.65 41.25 -27.38
C ARG A 11 8.79 39.98 -27.49
N ALA A 12 8.65 39.21 -26.42
CA ALA A 12 7.79 38.02 -26.36
C ALA A 12 6.30 38.39 -26.20
N ALA A 13 5.99 39.46 -25.48
CA ALA A 13 4.62 39.93 -25.24
C ALA A 13 3.94 40.56 -26.47
N ALA A 14 4.71 40.96 -27.49
CA ALA A 14 4.18 41.61 -28.70
C ALA A 14 3.77 40.65 -29.84
N ARG A 15 3.83 39.33 -29.66
CA ARG A 15 3.41 38.36 -30.69
C ARG A 15 1.89 38.12 -30.64
N PRO A 16 1.13 38.46 -31.70
CA PRO A 16 -0.28 38.10 -31.75
C PRO A 16 -0.43 36.58 -31.87
N LEU A 17 -1.22 36.00 -30.96
CA LEU A 17 -1.59 34.58 -31.00
C LEU A 17 -2.39 34.30 -32.28
N ARG A 18 -1.90 33.38 -33.11
CA ARG A 18 -2.64 32.91 -34.28
C ARG A 18 -3.81 32.04 -33.80
N PRO A 19 -5.05 32.27 -34.28
CA PRO A 19 -6.16 31.39 -33.97
C PRO A 19 -5.90 30.01 -34.56
N VAL A 20 -6.06 28.98 -33.72
CA VAL A 20 -5.99 27.58 -34.13
C VAL A 20 -7.33 27.23 -34.76
N ASP A 21 -7.31 26.84 -36.04
CA ASP A 21 -8.50 26.39 -36.75
C ASP A 21 -8.87 24.96 -36.32
N VAL A 22 -9.79 24.90 -35.37
CA VAL A 22 -10.31 23.67 -34.74
C VAL A 22 -11.16 22.83 -35.72
N GLU A 23 -11.71 23.46 -36.75
CA GLU A 23 -12.59 22.81 -37.74
C GLU A 23 -11.78 21.95 -38.72
N THR A 24 -10.59 22.43 -39.10
CA THR A 24 -9.64 21.64 -39.90
C THR A 24 -9.04 20.47 -39.12
N LEU A 25 -8.91 20.57 -37.79
CA LEU A 25 -8.42 19.48 -36.93
C LEU A 25 -9.46 18.37 -36.74
N THR A 26 -10.73 18.73 -36.56
CA THR A 26 -11.82 17.75 -36.36
C THR A 26 -12.15 16.94 -37.62
N SER A 27 -12.02 17.55 -38.81
CA SER A 27 -12.21 16.84 -40.09
C SER A 27 -11.15 15.75 -40.34
N ARG A 28 -9.90 15.97 -39.91
CA ARG A 28 -8.80 14.99 -40.04
C ARG A 28 -8.99 13.78 -39.12
N VAL A 29 -9.57 13.97 -37.94
CA VAL A 29 -9.84 12.88 -36.98
C VAL A 29 -10.99 11.99 -37.45
N ARG A 30 -12.05 12.57 -38.02
CA ARG A 30 -13.18 11.80 -38.60
C ARG A 30 -12.74 10.93 -39.78
N ARG A 31 -11.87 11.45 -40.65
CA ARG A 31 -11.37 10.71 -41.83
C ARG A 31 -10.51 9.49 -41.46
N ARG A 32 -9.82 9.52 -40.30
CA ARG A 32 -9.03 8.38 -39.80
C ARG A 32 -9.87 7.30 -39.12
N ARG A 33 -11.03 7.64 -38.54
CA ARG A 33 -11.92 6.65 -37.90
C ARG A 33 -12.77 5.84 -38.90
N GLY A 34 -13.06 6.38 -40.08
CA GLY A 34 -13.83 5.68 -41.12
C GLY A 34 -13.09 4.52 -41.81
N VAL A 35 -11.77 4.40 -41.66
CA VAL A 35 -10.95 3.39 -42.37
C VAL A 35 -10.72 2.13 -41.52
N ARG A 36 -10.97 2.15 -40.20
CA ARG A 36 -10.66 1.02 -39.29
C ARG A 36 -11.84 0.11 -38.93
N VAL A 37 -13.05 0.34 -39.46
CA VAL A 37 -14.26 -0.46 -39.13
C VAL A 37 -14.53 -1.58 -40.15
N ALA A 38 -13.69 -1.78 -41.16
CA ALA A 38 -13.87 -2.83 -42.17
C ALA A 38 -12.76 -3.91 -42.09
N ALA A 39 -12.78 -4.72 -41.02
CA ALA A 39 -12.12 -6.04 -40.84
C ALA A 39 -12.05 -6.29 -39.32
N LEU A 40 -12.56 -7.34 -38.69
CA LEU A 40 -12.91 -8.70 -39.10
C LEU A 40 -14.14 -9.19 -38.31
N SER A 41 -14.94 -10.02 -38.97
CA SER A 41 -15.96 -10.90 -38.39
C SER A 41 -15.37 -12.30 -38.17
N THR A 42 -16.06 -13.13 -37.39
CA THR A 42 -15.80 -14.55 -36.96
C THR A 42 -15.09 -14.66 -35.60
N ALA A 43 -15.52 -15.44 -34.60
CA ALA A 43 -16.57 -16.44 -34.46
C ALA A 43 -17.05 -16.55 -32.99
N VAL A 44 -18.24 -17.10 -32.82
CA VAL A 44 -18.98 -17.36 -31.57
C VAL A 44 -18.40 -18.55 -30.80
N VAL A 45 -18.30 -18.44 -29.46
CA VAL A 45 -18.59 -19.56 -28.53
C VAL A 45 -19.45 -19.02 -27.40
N VAL A 46 -20.72 -19.44 -27.41
CA VAL A 46 -21.67 -19.25 -26.31
C VAL A 46 -21.39 -20.34 -25.28
N VAL A 47 -21.06 -19.96 -24.05
CA VAL A 47 -21.22 -20.83 -22.87
C VAL A 47 -22.36 -20.24 -22.04
N VAL A 48 -23.50 -20.92 -22.10
CA VAL A 48 -24.68 -20.63 -21.28
C VAL A 48 -24.38 -21.05 -19.84
N GLY A 49 -24.18 -20.08 -18.96
CA GLY A 49 -24.27 -20.25 -17.51
C GLY A 49 -25.68 -19.89 -17.06
N VAL A 50 -26.45 -20.91 -16.66
CA VAL A 50 -27.86 -20.82 -16.27
C VAL A 50 -28.03 -20.02 -14.98
N ALA A 51 -28.82 -18.95 -15.02
CA ALA A 51 -29.44 -18.35 -13.84
C ALA A 51 -30.96 -18.57 -13.92
N VAL A 52 -31.45 -19.50 -13.10
CA VAL A 52 -32.88 -19.70 -12.84
C VAL A 52 -33.32 -18.63 -11.82
N GLY A 53 -34.29 -17.80 -12.21
CA GLY A 53 -34.86 -16.77 -11.34
C GLY A 53 -36.10 -16.11 -11.97
N VAL A 54 -37.20 -16.88 -12.00
CA VAL A 54 -38.64 -16.54 -12.13
C VAL A 54 -39.00 -15.13 -12.67
N LEU A 55 -39.60 -15.12 -13.86
CA LEU A 55 -40.37 -14.01 -14.44
C LEU A 55 -41.82 -13.99 -13.89
N VAL A 56 -42.31 -12.83 -13.49
CA VAL A 56 -43.76 -12.51 -13.47
C VAL A 56 -43.99 -11.07 -13.95
N GLY A 57 -44.66 -10.94 -15.11
CA GLY A 57 -45.49 -9.82 -15.64
C GLY A 57 -44.92 -8.39 -15.66
N GLY A 58 -44.88 -7.62 -16.74
CA GLY A 58 -45.78 -7.51 -17.89
C GLY A 58 -46.30 -6.06 -17.98
N GLY A 59 -45.83 -5.25 -18.94
CA GLY A 59 -46.33 -3.89 -19.13
C GLY A 59 -45.50 -2.98 -20.04
N SER A 60 -45.93 -2.89 -21.30
CA SER A 60 -45.75 -1.88 -22.35
C SER A 60 -44.71 -0.74 -22.22
N ALA A 61 -43.80 -0.75 -23.22
CA ALA A 61 -43.27 0.36 -24.00
C ALA A 61 -43.13 1.76 -23.37
N ASP A 62 -41.87 2.15 -23.12
CA ASP A 62 -41.42 3.50 -23.49
C ASP A 62 -39.99 3.42 -24.05
N SER A 63 -39.81 3.96 -25.26
CA SER A 63 -38.53 3.93 -25.98
C SER A 63 -37.64 5.08 -25.51
N SER A 64 -37.19 5.01 -24.26
CA SER A 64 -36.06 5.81 -23.82
C SER A 64 -34.77 5.08 -24.16
N ARG A 65 -34.01 5.61 -25.12
CA ARG A 65 -32.61 5.24 -25.32
C ARG A 65 -31.83 5.64 -24.06
N HIS A 66 -31.86 4.79 -23.05
CA HIS A 66 -30.83 4.79 -22.03
C HIS A 66 -29.53 4.45 -22.75
N ILE A 67 -28.66 5.45 -22.88
CA ILE A 67 -27.24 5.18 -23.05
C ILE A 67 -26.87 4.40 -21.80
N GLY A 68 -26.87 3.07 -21.91
CA GLY A 68 -26.33 2.22 -20.88
C GLY A 68 -24.89 2.65 -20.68
N VAL A 69 -24.62 3.34 -19.57
CA VAL A 69 -23.28 3.40 -19.02
C VAL A 69 -22.88 1.93 -18.94
N ALA A 70 -21.86 1.55 -19.71
CA ALA A 70 -21.32 0.20 -19.66
C ALA A 70 -21.12 -0.12 -18.18
N ASN A 71 -21.87 -1.10 -17.70
CA ASN A 71 -21.83 -1.53 -16.31
C ASN A 71 -20.42 -2.10 -16.12
N GLN A 72 -19.48 -1.24 -15.73
CA GLN A 72 -18.11 -1.67 -15.49
C GLN A 72 -18.21 -2.70 -14.38
N GLN A 73 -17.80 -3.92 -14.69
CA GLN A 73 -17.78 -5.01 -13.75
C GLN A 73 -16.75 -4.67 -12.68
N THR A 74 -17.22 -4.03 -11.60
CA THR A 74 -16.39 -3.74 -10.43
C THR A 74 -16.55 -4.89 -9.45
N ASN A 75 -15.43 -5.49 -9.08
CA ASN A 75 -15.42 -6.49 -8.03
C ASN A 75 -15.13 -5.77 -6.71
N THR A 76 -16.06 -5.85 -5.76
CA THR A 76 -15.79 -5.39 -4.41
C THR A 76 -14.80 -6.34 -3.75
N PHE A 77 -13.70 -5.79 -3.26
CA PHE A 77 -12.65 -6.49 -2.53
C PHE A 77 -12.65 -6.02 -1.08
N SER A 78 -12.58 -6.97 -0.15
CA SER A 78 -12.48 -6.71 1.28
C SER A 78 -11.19 -7.31 1.83
N ALA A 79 -10.43 -6.52 2.57
CA ALA A 79 -9.25 -6.96 3.31
C ALA A 79 -9.09 -6.11 4.57
N ASN A 80 -8.60 -6.70 5.66
CA ASN A 80 -8.19 -5.96 6.87
C ASN A 80 -9.21 -4.90 7.39
N GLY A 81 -10.51 -5.22 7.31
CA GLY A 81 -11.60 -4.34 7.76
C GLY A 81 -11.84 -3.12 6.85
N VAL A 82 -11.37 -3.15 5.61
CA VAL A 82 -11.66 -2.14 4.59
C VAL A 82 -12.22 -2.81 3.33
N THR A 83 -13.05 -2.07 2.60
CA THR A 83 -13.60 -2.50 1.30
C THR A 83 -13.28 -1.50 0.21
N VAL A 84 -13.16 -1.98 -1.02
CA VAL A 84 -12.93 -1.15 -2.21
C VAL A 84 -13.52 -1.81 -3.45
N ASP A 85 -13.91 -1.00 -4.43
CA ASP A 85 -14.34 -1.51 -5.73
C ASP A 85 -13.15 -1.49 -6.71
N LEU A 86 -12.75 -2.67 -7.18
CA LEU A 86 -11.67 -2.82 -8.14
C LEU A 86 -12.20 -2.74 -9.58
N PRO A 87 -11.68 -1.82 -10.40
CA PRO A 87 -12.00 -1.77 -11.83
C PRO A 87 -11.52 -3.02 -12.59
N GLU A 88 -12.05 -3.21 -13.80
CA GLU A 88 -11.60 -4.28 -14.69
C GLU A 88 -10.07 -4.24 -14.90
N GLY A 89 -9.44 -5.40 -14.81
CA GLY A 89 -7.99 -5.53 -14.96
C GLY A 89 -7.17 -5.01 -13.77
N TRP A 90 -7.81 -4.69 -12.65
CA TRP A 90 -7.17 -4.56 -11.33
C TRP A 90 -7.41 -5.83 -10.52
N LYS A 91 -6.43 -6.19 -9.71
CA LYS A 91 -6.43 -7.36 -8.85
C LYS A 91 -5.91 -6.95 -7.47
N PRO A 92 -6.28 -7.66 -6.40
CA PRO A 92 -5.56 -7.55 -5.13
C PRO A 92 -4.07 -7.77 -5.37
N ALA A 93 -3.23 -6.90 -4.82
CA ALA A 93 -1.80 -6.99 -4.93
C ALA A 93 -1.22 -7.68 -3.71
N ARG A 94 -0.22 -8.55 -3.92
CA ARG A 94 0.68 -8.93 -2.83
C ARG A 94 1.63 -7.78 -2.59
N THR A 95 1.64 -7.30 -1.35
CA THR A 95 2.48 -6.19 -0.94
C THR A 95 3.33 -6.65 0.22
N SER A 96 4.56 -6.16 0.27
CA SER A 96 5.48 -6.37 1.38
C SER A 96 5.50 -5.17 2.33
N ALA A 97 4.73 -4.12 2.03
CA ALA A 97 4.67 -2.94 2.86
C ALA A 97 3.77 -3.23 4.07
N LEU A 98 4.37 -3.13 5.25
CA LEU A 98 3.68 -3.47 6.48
C LEU A 98 2.57 -2.45 6.79
N GLY A 99 1.59 -2.83 7.61
CA GLY A 99 0.43 -1.98 7.95
C GLY A 99 -0.46 -1.62 6.76
N GLU A 100 -0.23 -2.22 5.60
CA GLU A 100 -1.07 -2.03 4.42
C GLU A 100 -2.39 -2.77 4.62
N VAL A 101 -3.48 -2.00 4.66
CA VAL A 101 -4.84 -2.50 4.81
C VAL A 101 -5.45 -2.87 3.46
N LEU A 102 -4.90 -2.33 2.37
CA LEU A 102 -5.36 -2.56 1.01
C LEU A 102 -4.20 -2.43 0.02
N GLY A 103 -4.01 -3.43 -0.84
CA GLY A 103 -3.15 -3.35 -2.02
C GLY A 103 -3.89 -3.78 -3.30
N ALA A 104 -3.77 -3.00 -4.37
CA ALA A 104 -4.35 -3.29 -5.67
C ALA A 104 -3.35 -2.96 -6.80
N SER A 105 -3.23 -3.87 -7.77
CA SER A 105 -2.28 -3.76 -8.88
C SER A 105 -2.89 -4.29 -10.17
N THR A 106 -2.36 -3.85 -11.30
CA THR A 106 -2.70 -4.40 -12.62
C THR A 106 -1.89 -5.65 -12.96
N ASP A 107 -0.70 -5.82 -12.37
CA ASP A 107 0.13 -7.02 -12.54
C ASP A 107 -0.11 -8.05 -11.41
N GLY A 108 -0.30 -7.58 -10.18
CA GLY A 108 -0.64 -8.41 -9.01
C GLY A 108 0.49 -8.53 -7.97
N ASP A 109 1.70 -8.06 -8.29
CA ASP A 109 2.84 -7.99 -7.38
C ASP A 109 3.43 -6.56 -7.40
N ALA A 110 3.70 -5.98 -6.22
CA ALA A 110 4.46 -4.73 -6.12
C ALA A 110 5.09 -4.58 -4.72
N PRO A 111 6.04 -5.44 -4.34
CA PRO A 111 6.69 -5.36 -3.04
C PRO A 111 7.51 -4.06 -2.93
N ASN A 112 7.37 -3.35 -1.80
CA ASN A 112 8.20 -2.20 -1.38
C ASN A 112 8.03 -0.87 -2.13
N LEU A 113 6.91 -0.61 -2.81
CA LEU A 113 6.72 0.70 -3.49
C LEU A 113 6.74 1.92 -2.55
N TRP A 114 6.53 1.74 -1.25
CA TRP A 114 6.57 2.83 -0.27
C TRP A 114 7.96 3.45 -0.07
N SER A 115 9.05 2.69 -0.21
CA SER A 115 10.40 3.26 -0.18
C SER A 115 10.71 4.03 -1.48
N ALA A 116 10.23 3.52 -2.61
CA ALA A 116 10.38 4.13 -3.93
C ALA A 116 9.48 5.39 -4.12
N ALA A 117 8.40 5.52 -3.35
CA ALA A 117 7.43 6.61 -3.42
C ALA A 117 7.99 8.01 -3.08
N ASN A 118 9.15 8.08 -2.42
CA ASN A 118 9.84 9.35 -2.14
C ASN A 118 10.68 9.86 -3.32
N CYS A 119 10.51 9.27 -4.51
CA CYS A 119 11.39 9.45 -5.66
C CYS A 119 12.88 9.24 -5.31
N ASP A 120 13.18 8.31 -4.40
CA ASP A 120 14.55 8.02 -3.97
C ASP A 120 15.33 7.35 -5.12
N PRO A 121 16.40 7.97 -5.65
CA PRO A 121 17.18 7.37 -6.72
C PRO A 121 17.88 6.06 -6.33
N ALA A 122 18.04 5.77 -5.03
CA ALA A 122 18.59 4.49 -4.56
C ALA A 122 17.60 3.32 -4.69
N HIS A 123 16.30 3.60 -4.84
CA HIS A 123 15.24 2.61 -4.90
C HIS A 123 14.29 2.91 -6.07
N PRO A 124 14.72 2.70 -7.32
CA PRO A 124 13.95 3.11 -8.49
C PRO A 124 12.66 2.29 -8.64
N ILE A 125 11.54 2.98 -8.87
CA ILE A 125 10.20 2.37 -9.04
C ILE A 125 10.19 1.30 -10.15
N SER A 126 11.02 1.46 -11.18
CA SER A 126 11.14 0.52 -12.30
C SER A 126 11.62 -0.89 -11.92
N GLU A 127 12.22 -1.07 -10.75
CA GLU A 127 12.62 -2.40 -10.26
C GLU A 127 11.45 -3.19 -9.68
N VAL A 128 10.38 -2.51 -9.28
CA VAL A 128 9.27 -3.09 -8.51
C VAL A 128 7.90 -2.94 -9.19
N LEU A 129 7.77 -2.07 -10.19
CA LEU A 129 6.56 -1.91 -11.01
C LEU A 129 6.93 -1.78 -12.48
N ALA A 130 6.32 -2.60 -13.33
CA ALA A 130 6.57 -2.53 -14.76
C ALA A 130 5.99 -1.22 -15.38
N PRO A 131 6.60 -0.71 -16.47
CA PRO A 131 6.19 0.56 -17.09
C PRO A 131 4.73 0.64 -17.52
N GLY A 132 4.10 -0.49 -17.84
CA GLY A 132 2.70 -0.58 -18.29
C GLY A 132 1.68 -0.69 -17.16
N ASP A 133 2.13 -0.77 -15.90
CA ASP A 133 1.31 -1.14 -14.77
C ASP A 133 1.02 0.02 -13.82
N ALA A 134 0.02 -0.17 -12.96
CA ALA A 134 -0.37 0.77 -11.93
C ALA A 134 -0.63 0.06 -10.62
N PHE A 135 -0.40 0.78 -9.53
CA PHE A 135 -0.50 0.29 -8.18
C PHE A 135 -1.20 1.30 -7.27
N VAL A 136 -2.04 0.80 -6.38
CA VAL A 136 -2.67 1.55 -5.29
C VAL A 136 -2.49 0.76 -4.02
N SER A 137 -1.95 1.40 -3.00
CA SER A 137 -1.92 0.86 -1.63
C SER A 137 -2.49 1.85 -0.64
N VAL A 138 -3.08 1.35 0.44
CA VAL A 138 -3.51 2.13 1.59
C VAL A 138 -2.97 1.44 2.84
N ARG A 139 -2.30 2.21 3.70
CA ARG A 139 -1.82 1.74 5.00
C ARG A 139 -2.35 2.61 6.14
N ASP A 140 -2.43 2.04 7.32
CA ASP A 140 -2.60 2.83 8.54
C ASP A 140 -1.42 3.81 8.67
N ASP A 141 -1.70 5.08 8.93
CA ASP A 141 -0.70 6.12 9.16
C ASP A 141 -0.72 6.48 10.65
N PRO A 142 0.36 6.22 11.42
CA PRO A 142 0.40 6.55 12.84
C PRO A 142 0.48 8.05 13.12
N LEU A 143 0.69 8.88 12.09
CA LEU A 143 0.75 10.32 12.23
C LEU A 143 -0.65 10.93 12.39
N ASP A 144 -0.83 11.74 13.42
CA ASP A 144 -2.06 12.52 13.64
C ASP A 144 -2.19 13.61 12.57
N TYR A 145 -2.89 13.28 11.48
CA TYR A 145 -3.30 14.23 10.44
C TYR A 145 -4.75 14.65 10.63
N LEU A 146 -5.08 15.89 10.27
CA LEU A 146 -6.43 16.46 10.45
C LEU A 146 -7.22 16.59 9.14
N ASN A 147 -6.72 16.05 8.02
CA ASN A 147 -7.40 16.20 6.74
C ASN A 147 -8.49 15.12 6.59
N PRO A 148 -9.78 15.48 6.64
CA PRO A 148 -10.83 14.51 6.40
C PRO A 148 -10.73 13.98 4.98
N ARG A 149 -11.08 12.71 4.80
CA ARG A 149 -11.12 12.09 3.48
C ARG A 149 -11.98 12.90 2.50
N PRO A 150 -11.43 13.28 1.33
CA PRO A 150 -12.21 13.97 0.31
C PRO A 150 -13.21 13.01 -0.35
N PRO A 151 -14.35 13.52 -0.87
CA PRO A 151 -15.30 12.69 -1.62
C PRO A 151 -14.69 12.13 -2.91
N HIS A 152 -13.72 12.85 -3.48
CA HIS A 152 -12.96 12.43 -4.65
C HIS A 152 -11.49 12.82 -4.49
N PHE A 153 -10.59 11.88 -4.71
CA PHE A 153 -9.15 12.17 -4.70
C PHE A 153 -8.75 12.83 -6.03
N PRO A 154 -8.05 13.98 -5.98
CA PRO A 154 -7.60 14.64 -7.21
C PRO A 154 -6.56 13.78 -7.90
N PRO A 155 -6.68 13.49 -9.21
CA PRO A 155 -5.76 12.62 -9.94
C PRO A 155 -4.45 13.35 -10.33
N VAL A 156 -3.84 14.02 -9.34
CA VAL A 156 -2.60 14.77 -9.48
C VAL A 156 -1.45 13.87 -9.06
N LEU A 157 -0.49 13.67 -9.96
CA LEU A 157 0.69 12.85 -9.75
C LEU A 157 1.95 13.72 -9.88
N ALA A 158 2.89 13.56 -8.96
CA ALA A 158 4.26 14.01 -9.14
C ALA A 158 5.01 13.09 -10.11
N ASP A 159 5.98 13.62 -10.84
CA ASP A 159 6.85 12.82 -11.73
C ASP A 159 8.08 12.33 -10.95
N CYS A 160 8.20 11.01 -10.79
CA CYS A 160 9.36 10.32 -10.22
C CYS A 160 10.04 9.52 -11.35
N GLY A 161 10.86 10.17 -12.17
CA GLY A 161 11.62 9.48 -13.22
C GLY A 161 10.75 8.83 -14.30
N GLY A 162 9.64 9.48 -14.67
CA GLY A 162 8.67 8.98 -15.64
C GLY A 162 7.48 8.23 -15.01
N TYR A 163 7.59 7.82 -13.74
CA TYR A 163 6.46 7.26 -13.01
C TYR A 163 5.65 8.37 -12.34
N GLY A 164 4.34 8.33 -12.51
CA GLY A 164 3.45 9.22 -11.80
C GLY A 164 3.17 8.71 -10.40
N VAL A 165 3.46 9.51 -9.37
CA VAL A 165 3.31 9.13 -7.95
C VAL A 165 2.44 10.13 -7.18
N ALA A 166 1.54 9.64 -6.34
CA ALA A 166 0.86 10.44 -5.33
C ALA A 166 0.77 9.70 -4.00
N SER A 167 0.93 10.44 -2.91
CA SER A 167 0.88 9.91 -1.54
C SER A 167 -0.13 10.65 -0.65
N PRO A 168 -1.44 10.65 -0.99
CA PRO A 168 -2.41 11.39 -0.20
C PRO A 168 -2.59 10.77 1.19
N ARG A 169 -2.63 11.63 2.21
CA ARG A 169 -2.97 11.28 3.58
C ARG A 169 -4.36 11.77 3.91
N PHE A 170 -5.14 10.96 4.62
CA PHE A 170 -6.52 11.28 4.97
C PHE A 170 -6.98 10.56 6.24
N THR A 171 -8.00 11.12 6.88
CA THR A 171 -8.70 10.49 8.00
C THR A 171 -10.06 9.96 7.57
N ASP A 172 -10.43 8.78 8.06
CA ASP A 172 -11.76 8.18 7.87
C ASP A 172 -12.21 7.58 9.21
N GLY A 173 -13.18 8.25 9.86
CA GLY A 173 -13.52 7.99 11.25
C GLY A 173 -12.38 8.34 12.20
N ASP A 174 -12.06 7.43 13.12
CA ASP A 174 -10.97 7.58 14.10
C ASP A 174 -9.62 7.03 13.59
N ARG A 175 -9.55 6.66 12.31
CA ARG A 175 -8.36 6.07 11.69
C ARG A 175 -7.71 7.04 10.70
N ASN A 176 -6.39 7.03 10.71
CA ASN A 176 -5.54 7.80 9.84
C ASN A 176 -4.94 6.87 8.78
N PHE A 177 -4.93 7.32 7.53
CA PHE A 177 -4.45 6.52 6.41
C PHE A 177 -3.48 7.31 5.54
N ALA A 178 -2.48 6.60 5.03
CA ALA A 178 -1.66 7.03 3.92
C ALA A 178 -1.96 6.13 2.73
N ALA A 179 -2.39 6.71 1.63
CA ALA A 179 -2.45 6.02 0.37
C ALA A 179 -1.21 6.32 -0.47
N LEU A 180 -0.86 5.39 -1.33
CA LEU A 180 0.16 5.54 -2.35
C LEU A 180 -0.44 5.07 -3.67
N VAL A 181 -0.33 5.93 -4.68
CA VAL A 181 -0.74 5.69 -6.06
C VAL A 181 0.49 5.80 -6.93
N VAL A 182 0.78 4.77 -7.70
CA VAL A 182 1.88 4.73 -8.67
C VAL A 182 1.34 4.33 -10.03
N VAL A 183 1.69 5.08 -11.07
CA VAL A 183 1.28 4.82 -12.45
C VAL A 183 2.51 4.81 -13.33
N GLY A 184 2.73 3.69 -14.01
CA GLY A 184 3.84 3.53 -14.96
C GLY A 184 3.72 4.46 -16.17
N PRO A 185 4.85 4.86 -16.78
CA PRO A 185 4.89 5.77 -17.92
C PRO A 185 4.12 5.28 -19.15
N ASP A 186 4.05 3.95 -19.34
CA ASP A 186 3.38 3.29 -20.46
C ASP A 186 1.98 2.76 -20.09
N ALA A 187 1.52 3.02 -18.85
CA ALA A 187 0.23 2.57 -18.39
C ALA A 187 -0.90 3.15 -19.26
N PRO A 188 -1.93 2.36 -19.61
CA PRO A 188 -3.04 2.84 -20.42
C PRO A 188 -3.67 4.10 -19.82
N GLY A 189 -4.05 5.06 -20.67
CA GLY A 189 -4.57 6.37 -20.23
C GLY A 189 -5.66 6.34 -19.14
N PRO A 190 -6.59 5.35 -19.10
CA PRO A 190 -7.56 5.21 -18.02
C PRO A 190 -6.98 4.83 -16.66
N ARG A 191 -5.81 4.16 -16.60
CA ARG A 191 -5.23 3.60 -15.36
C ARG A 191 -5.04 4.64 -14.27
N ARG A 192 -4.62 5.85 -14.65
CA ARG A 192 -4.52 6.97 -13.70
C ARG A 192 -5.87 7.24 -13.03
N VAL A 193 -6.93 7.42 -13.80
CA VAL A 193 -8.26 7.74 -13.24
C VAL A 193 -8.83 6.56 -12.46
N GLU A 194 -8.59 5.33 -12.94
CA GLU A 194 -8.97 4.10 -12.25
C GLU A 194 -8.32 3.98 -10.87
N ALA A 195 -7.03 4.29 -10.75
CA ALA A 195 -6.28 4.23 -9.50
C ALA A 195 -6.88 5.15 -8.42
N PHE A 196 -7.23 6.39 -8.77
CA PHE A 196 -7.88 7.30 -7.82
C PHE A 196 -9.33 6.91 -7.52
N ARG A 197 -10.03 6.29 -8.47
CA ARG A 197 -11.38 5.75 -8.22
C ARG A 197 -11.38 4.61 -7.21
N ILE A 198 -10.32 3.78 -7.17
CA ILE A 198 -10.15 2.79 -6.09
C ILE A 198 -10.19 3.52 -4.75
N LEU A 199 -9.42 4.59 -4.56
CA LEU A 199 -9.46 5.40 -3.33
C LEU A 199 -10.82 6.06 -3.06
N ASP A 200 -11.54 6.51 -4.10
CA ASP A 200 -12.89 7.06 -3.96
C ASP A 200 -13.89 6.03 -3.42
N THR A 201 -13.71 4.76 -3.73
CA THR A 201 -14.59 3.66 -3.27
C THR A 201 -14.14 3.00 -1.97
N PHE A 202 -12.97 3.36 -1.45
CA PHE A 202 -12.47 2.88 -0.16
C PHE A 202 -13.55 3.07 0.93
N LYS A 203 -13.73 2.11 1.82
CA LYS A 203 -14.59 2.28 3.01
C LYS A 203 -13.97 1.50 4.13
N VAL A 204 -13.85 2.11 5.29
CA VAL A 204 -13.65 1.37 6.53
C VAL A 204 -14.94 0.64 6.83
N GLU A 205 -14.88 -0.69 6.97
CA GLU A 205 -16.04 -1.44 7.43
C GLU A 205 -16.39 -0.93 8.83
N PRO A 206 -17.64 -0.51 9.09
CA PRO A 206 -18.08 -0.26 10.45
C PRO A 206 -17.84 -1.56 11.21
N SER A 207 -17.01 -1.50 12.26
CA SER A 207 -16.78 -2.65 13.13
C SER A 207 -18.13 -3.27 13.43
N ALA A 208 -18.35 -4.52 13.02
CA ALA A 208 -19.61 -5.21 13.21
C ALA A 208 -19.81 -5.35 14.72
N GLN A 209 -20.46 -4.34 15.31
CA GLN A 209 -20.95 -4.36 16.65
C GLN A 209 -21.79 -5.64 16.76
N PRO A 210 -21.52 -6.55 17.71
CA PRO A 210 -22.18 -7.82 17.75
C PRO A 210 -23.68 -7.57 17.75
N ALA A 211 -24.35 -8.10 16.71
CA ALA A 211 -25.80 -8.05 16.60
C ALA A 211 -26.38 -8.51 17.92
N THR A 212 -27.11 -7.62 18.58
CA THR A 212 -27.72 -7.86 19.89
C THR A 212 -28.73 -8.97 19.73
N THR A 213 -28.30 -10.22 19.92
CA THR A 213 -29.20 -11.35 20.08
C THR A 213 -29.86 -11.13 21.43
N THR A 214 -31.16 -10.84 21.42
CA THR A 214 -31.96 -10.63 22.61
C THR A 214 -32.03 -11.93 23.39
N VAL A 215 -31.11 -12.14 24.33
CA VAL A 215 -31.19 -13.20 25.33
C VAL A 215 -31.80 -12.59 26.58
N VAL A 216 -33.04 -12.98 26.86
CA VAL A 216 -33.71 -12.73 28.14
C VAL A 216 -32.99 -13.54 29.21
N SER A 217 -32.41 -12.89 30.24
CA SER A 217 -32.28 -13.42 31.62
C SER A 217 -31.67 -12.42 32.61
N GLU A 218 -32.48 -12.10 33.64
CA GLU A 218 -32.20 -11.92 35.09
C GLU A 218 -31.27 -10.76 35.61
N PRO A 219 -31.59 -10.13 36.78
CA PRO A 219 -30.91 -8.91 37.25
C PRO A 219 -29.52 -9.12 37.90
N LEU A 220 -28.66 -8.10 37.70
CA LEU A 220 -27.26 -7.89 38.12
C LEU A 220 -26.91 -8.08 39.61
N PRO A 221 -25.61 -8.34 39.87
CA PRO A 221 -24.80 -7.60 40.85
C PRO A 221 -23.81 -6.59 40.18
N PRO A 222 -23.27 -5.61 40.92
CA PRO A 222 -22.70 -4.35 40.41
C PRO A 222 -21.32 -4.46 39.71
N PRO A 223 -20.91 -3.45 38.93
CA PRO A 223 -19.72 -3.51 38.08
C PRO A 223 -18.44 -3.40 38.91
N SER A 224 -17.54 -4.38 38.76
CA SER A 224 -16.13 -4.21 39.10
C SER A 224 -15.42 -3.60 37.90
N ALA A 225 -14.92 -2.39 38.08
CA ALA A 225 -14.15 -1.67 37.08
C ALA A 225 -12.82 -2.39 36.81
N ALA A 226 -12.70 -2.99 35.64
CA ALA A 226 -11.40 -3.28 35.02
C ALA A 226 -11.40 -2.60 33.64
N ALA A 227 -10.57 -1.57 33.52
CA ALA A 227 -10.27 -0.94 32.24
C ALA A 227 -9.77 -2.03 31.28
N THR A 228 -10.54 -2.27 30.22
CA THR A 228 -10.16 -3.20 29.15
C THR A 228 -9.21 -2.43 28.21
N PRO A 229 -7.98 -2.92 27.94
CA PRO A 229 -7.15 -2.35 26.89
C PRO A 229 -7.83 -2.50 25.51
N PRO A 230 -7.47 -1.68 24.51
CA PRO A 230 -8.06 -1.75 23.18
C PRO A 230 -7.94 -3.16 22.57
N PRO A 231 -8.83 -3.57 21.66
CA PRO A 231 -8.89 -4.93 21.14
C PRO A 231 -7.62 -5.28 20.36
N THR A 232 -6.73 -6.05 20.99
CA THR A 232 -5.68 -6.79 20.30
C THR A 232 -6.34 -7.93 19.54
N PHE A 233 -6.26 -7.93 18.21
CA PHE A 233 -6.54 -9.14 17.43
C PHE A 233 -5.65 -10.25 17.98
N ALA A 234 -6.23 -11.35 18.46
CA ALA A 234 -5.45 -12.44 19.01
C ALA A 234 -4.55 -13.00 17.90
N ALA A 235 -3.24 -12.75 18.04
CA ALA A 235 -2.24 -13.20 17.08
C ALA A 235 -2.33 -14.73 16.93
N SER A 236 -2.18 -15.23 15.70
CA SER A 236 -1.99 -16.66 15.48
C SER A 236 -0.75 -17.16 16.21
N SER A 237 -0.67 -18.46 16.51
CA SER A 237 0.52 -19.01 17.18
C SER A 237 1.82 -18.78 16.40
N GLU A 238 1.74 -18.62 15.08
CA GLU A 238 2.90 -18.30 14.24
C GLU A 238 3.25 -16.82 14.31
N GLU A 239 2.26 -15.92 14.26
CA GLU A 239 2.48 -14.47 14.46
C GLU A 239 3.12 -14.18 15.82
N GLN A 240 2.69 -14.88 16.87
CA GLN A 240 3.31 -14.77 18.20
C GLN A 240 4.76 -15.25 18.19
N GLN A 241 5.07 -16.40 17.56
CA GLN A 241 6.44 -16.89 17.44
C GLN A 241 7.35 -15.93 16.68
N ILE A 242 6.82 -15.28 15.63
CA ILE A 242 7.53 -14.26 14.87
C ILE A 242 7.78 -13.04 15.74
N ALA A 243 6.77 -12.56 16.47
CA ALA A 243 6.91 -11.43 17.37
C ALA A 243 7.95 -11.72 18.47
N ASP A 244 7.91 -12.91 19.07
CA ASP A 244 8.86 -13.37 20.08
C ASP A 244 10.30 -13.44 19.53
N ALA A 245 10.48 -13.82 18.26
CA ALA A 245 11.80 -13.82 17.62
C ALA A 245 12.35 -12.39 17.46
N PHE A 246 11.50 -11.43 17.07
CA PHE A 246 11.90 -10.02 16.95
C PHE A 246 12.23 -9.40 18.31
N LEU A 247 11.37 -9.58 19.30
CA LEU A 247 11.63 -9.08 20.66
C LEU A 247 12.83 -9.76 21.28
N GLY A 248 12.97 -11.08 21.11
CA GLY A 248 14.12 -11.84 21.57
C GLY A 248 15.43 -11.35 20.98
N TRP A 249 15.46 -10.98 19.69
CA TRP A 249 16.62 -10.35 19.05
C TRP A 249 16.91 -8.96 19.62
N ILE A 250 15.91 -8.08 19.71
CA ILE A 250 16.08 -6.70 20.15
C ILE A 250 16.51 -6.63 21.63
N ASP A 251 15.90 -7.46 22.47
CA ASP A 251 16.14 -7.50 23.91
C ASP A 251 17.31 -8.41 24.29
N ALA A 252 17.97 -9.07 23.33
CA ALA A 252 19.06 -10.00 23.61
C ALA A 252 20.20 -9.31 24.36
N GLN A 253 20.48 -9.77 25.59
CA GLN A 253 21.63 -9.31 26.38
C GLN A 253 22.51 -10.49 26.83
N PRO A 254 23.84 -10.43 26.66
CA PRO A 254 24.54 -9.46 25.79
C PRO A 254 24.12 -9.68 24.32
N HIS A 255 24.09 -8.61 23.52
CA HIS A 255 23.66 -8.63 22.11
C HIS A 255 24.47 -9.54 21.17
N ASP A 256 25.51 -10.22 21.67
CA ASP A 256 26.20 -11.32 20.99
C ASP A 256 25.38 -12.63 21.00
N ASN A 257 24.32 -12.72 21.83
CA ASN A 257 23.47 -13.92 21.98
C ASN A 257 22.23 -13.89 21.07
N VAL A 258 22.38 -13.47 19.82
CA VAL A 258 21.26 -13.33 18.87
C VAL A 258 21.08 -14.55 17.97
N ALA A 259 21.96 -15.54 18.04
CA ALA A 259 21.89 -16.74 17.20
C ALA A 259 20.62 -17.58 17.40
N ALA A 260 19.93 -17.42 18.54
CA ALA A 260 18.63 -18.06 18.78
C ALA A 260 17.48 -17.44 17.98
N TYR A 261 17.66 -16.19 17.53
CA TYR A 261 16.62 -15.34 16.96
C TYR A 261 16.92 -14.88 15.54
N VAL A 262 18.19 -14.78 15.15
CA VAL A 262 18.62 -14.22 13.87
C VAL A 262 19.18 -15.30 12.97
N GLU A 263 18.63 -15.40 11.77
CA GLU A 263 19.16 -16.24 10.69
C GLU A 263 20.59 -15.82 10.34
N ASP A 264 21.50 -16.79 10.19
CA ASP A 264 22.90 -16.54 9.81
C ASP A 264 23.62 -15.52 10.72
N ALA A 265 23.25 -15.48 12.00
CA ALA A 265 23.81 -14.54 12.97
C ALA A 265 25.34 -14.55 13.01
N ALA A 266 25.96 -15.74 12.86
CA ALA A 266 27.41 -15.91 12.90
C ALA A 266 28.15 -15.08 11.85
N SER A 267 27.56 -14.84 10.67
CA SER A 267 28.19 -14.05 9.60
C SER A 267 28.17 -12.54 9.86
N ILE A 268 27.37 -12.07 10.82
CA ILE A 268 27.17 -10.64 11.12
C ILE A 268 27.52 -10.25 12.57
N LEU A 269 28.05 -11.18 13.38
CA LEU A 269 28.39 -10.94 14.78
C LEU A 269 29.32 -9.75 14.99
N ASP A 270 30.32 -9.56 14.12
CA ASP A 270 31.27 -8.45 14.26
C ASP A 270 30.62 -7.10 13.96
N SER A 271 29.71 -7.03 12.97
CA SER A 271 28.92 -5.82 12.70
C SER A 271 27.96 -5.51 13.85
N LEU A 272 27.35 -6.53 14.46
CA LEU A 272 26.54 -6.33 15.66
C LEU A 272 27.36 -5.73 16.81
N ARG A 273 28.56 -6.28 17.07
CA ARG A 273 29.47 -5.73 18.08
C ARG A 273 29.86 -4.29 17.79
N GLU A 274 30.16 -3.97 16.53
CA GLU A 274 30.48 -2.60 16.10
C GLU A 274 29.33 -1.64 16.38
N GLY A 275 28.09 -2.02 16.03
CA GLY A 275 26.91 -1.21 16.32
C GLY A 275 26.70 -0.99 17.82
N MET A 276 26.85 -2.04 18.62
CA MET A 276 26.67 -1.95 20.07
C MET A 276 27.80 -1.17 20.76
N ALA A 277 29.02 -1.19 20.22
CA ALA A 277 30.15 -0.42 20.74
C ALA A 277 29.95 1.10 20.61
N GLN A 278 28.95 1.57 19.86
CA GLN A 278 28.57 2.98 19.79
C GLN A 278 27.81 3.45 21.05
N HIS A 279 27.42 2.53 21.94
CA HIS A 279 26.61 2.82 23.12
C HIS A 279 27.30 2.32 24.41
N THR A 280 26.97 2.97 25.53
CA THR A 280 27.38 2.47 26.84
C THR A 280 26.47 1.30 27.27
N PRO A 281 26.92 0.39 28.16
CA PRO A 281 26.03 -0.65 28.71
C PRO A 281 24.76 -0.11 29.37
N GLU A 282 24.85 1.08 29.99
CA GLU A 282 23.71 1.76 30.62
C GLU A 282 22.70 2.27 29.58
N ASP A 283 23.15 2.69 28.40
CA ASP A 283 22.27 3.08 27.30
C ASP A 283 21.68 1.86 26.59
N LEU A 284 22.47 0.78 26.43
CA LEU A 284 22.00 -0.48 25.86
C LEU A 284 20.83 -1.07 26.67
N ALA A 285 20.87 -0.94 28.00
CA ALA A 285 19.78 -1.38 28.88
C ALA A 285 18.47 -0.60 28.72
N LYS A 286 18.48 0.57 28.07
CA LYS A 286 17.27 1.38 27.79
C LYS A 286 16.62 1.00 26.47
N TYR A 287 17.34 0.30 25.59
CA TYR A 287 16.77 -0.15 24.33
C TYR A 287 15.84 -1.34 24.56
N SER A 288 14.70 -1.31 23.87
CA SER A 288 13.74 -2.42 23.83
C SER A 288 13.00 -2.42 22.49
N GLY A 289 12.25 -3.48 22.21
CA GLY A 289 11.46 -3.63 20.99
C GLY A 289 9.96 -3.50 21.21
N ARG A 290 9.27 -3.07 20.16
CA ARG A 290 7.84 -3.32 19.97
C ARG A 290 7.63 -3.93 18.60
N VAL A 291 6.81 -4.96 18.51
CA VAL A 291 6.31 -5.47 17.22
C VAL A 291 4.97 -4.81 16.97
N ASP A 292 4.91 -4.00 15.92
CA ASP A 292 3.73 -3.23 15.54
C ASP A 292 2.78 -4.06 14.68
N PHE A 293 3.33 -4.92 13.80
CA PHE A 293 2.54 -5.71 12.87
C PHE A 293 3.31 -6.94 12.36
N VAL A 294 2.63 -8.06 12.16
CA VAL A 294 3.17 -9.28 11.52
C VAL A 294 2.26 -9.69 10.38
N GLN A 295 2.86 -10.00 9.23
CA GLN A 295 2.14 -10.52 8.06
C GLN A 295 2.83 -11.78 7.55
N ILE A 296 2.18 -12.93 7.72
CA ILE A 296 2.66 -14.18 7.15
C ILE A 296 2.46 -14.13 5.63
N VAL A 297 3.55 -14.24 4.87
CA VAL A 297 3.56 -14.20 3.40
C VAL A 297 3.34 -15.60 2.84
N ASP A 298 4.04 -16.59 3.39
CA ASP A 298 3.96 -18.00 3.04
C ASP A 298 4.37 -18.87 4.26
N PRO A 299 4.32 -20.21 4.19
CA PRO A 299 4.65 -21.09 5.32
C PRO A 299 6.07 -20.92 5.91
N THR A 300 6.94 -20.19 5.22
CA THR A 300 8.35 -19.98 5.57
C THR A 300 8.79 -18.53 5.64
N HIS A 301 7.98 -17.57 5.22
CA HIS A 301 8.32 -16.14 5.23
C HIS A 301 7.21 -15.27 5.82
N ALA A 302 7.59 -14.22 6.52
CA ALA A 302 6.69 -13.19 7.01
C ALA A 302 7.35 -11.81 6.91
N ASN A 303 6.56 -10.77 6.71
CA ASN A 303 6.99 -9.40 6.90
C ASN A 303 6.65 -8.99 8.34
N VAL A 304 7.50 -8.16 8.96
CA VAL A 304 7.29 -7.67 10.33
C VAL A 304 7.58 -6.17 10.43
N ARG A 305 6.65 -5.40 10.99
CA ARG A 305 6.91 -4.01 11.40
C ARG A 305 7.24 -3.98 12.86
N TYR A 306 8.34 -3.31 13.18
CA TYR A 306 8.82 -3.19 14.53
C TYR A 306 9.34 -1.79 14.79
N SER A 307 9.38 -1.42 16.06
CA SER A 307 9.91 -0.16 16.54
C SER A 307 10.99 -0.44 17.57
N ILE A 308 12.09 0.30 17.49
CA ILE A 308 13.10 0.35 18.55
C ILE A 308 12.71 1.48 19.50
N LEU A 309 12.59 1.13 20.76
CA LEU A 309 12.27 2.05 21.84
C LEU A 309 13.55 2.37 22.63
N TRP A 310 13.65 3.60 23.12
CA TRP A 310 14.63 4.01 24.11
C TRP A 310 13.88 4.52 25.35
N ASP A 311 14.09 3.88 26.49
CA ASP A 311 13.40 4.18 27.75
C ASP A 311 11.86 4.21 27.60
N GLY A 312 11.33 3.28 26.80
CA GLY A 312 9.90 3.16 26.50
C GLY A 312 9.35 4.15 25.46
N HIS A 313 10.17 5.06 24.95
CA HIS A 313 9.79 6.02 23.91
C HIS A 313 10.28 5.59 22.53
N ASP A 314 9.52 5.89 21.47
CA ASP A 314 9.92 5.60 20.10
C ASP A 314 11.26 6.28 19.76
N SER A 315 12.30 5.49 19.49
CA SER A 315 13.62 5.96 19.06
C SER A 315 13.80 5.78 17.55
N ILE A 316 13.51 4.58 17.07
CA ILE A 316 13.50 4.24 15.64
C ILE A 316 12.16 3.54 15.34
N PRO A 317 11.09 4.32 15.10
CA PRO A 317 9.76 3.75 14.94
C PRO A 317 9.55 3.16 13.53
N TYR A 318 8.61 2.22 13.44
CA TYR A 318 8.01 1.73 12.18
C TYR A 318 9.01 1.20 11.15
N GLN A 319 10.02 0.46 11.60
CA GLN A 319 10.97 -0.22 10.73
C GLN A 319 10.32 -1.41 10.05
N ASP A 320 10.61 -1.57 8.75
CA ASP A 320 10.18 -2.72 7.98
C ASP A 320 11.25 -3.81 8.07
N GLY A 321 10.83 -5.03 8.40
CA GLY A 321 11.68 -6.21 8.50
C GLY A 321 10.99 -7.46 7.95
N ALA A 322 11.72 -8.56 7.96
CA ALA A 322 11.27 -9.86 7.51
C ALA A 322 11.71 -10.97 8.47
N ALA A 323 10.85 -11.97 8.61
CA ALA A 323 11.11 -13.22 9.31
C ALA A 323 11.17 -14.38 8.31
N ILE A 324 12.01 -15.37 8.61
CA ILE A 324 12.14 -16.61 7.87
C ILE A 324 12.06 -17.80 8.82
N LYS A 325 11.49 -18.90 8.36
CA LYS A 325 11.39 -20.15 9.12
C LYS A 325 12.54 -21.08 8.76
N VAL A 326 13.47 -21.27 9.69
CA VAL A 326 14.63 -22.18 9.55
C VAL A 326 14.47 -23.33 10.53
N ASP A 327 14.53 -24.57 10.04
CA ASP A 327 14.36 -25.79 10.84
C ASP A 327 13.08 -25.79 11.71
N GLY A 328 12.01 -25.21 11.17
CA GLY A 328 10.71 -25.11 11.84
C GLY A 328 10.59 -23.98 12.86
N ARG A 329 11.62 -23.15 13.04
CA ARG A 329 11.63 -21.99 13.93
C ARG A 329 11.62 -20.69 13.14
N TRP A 330 10.74 -19.76 13.52
CA TRP A 330 10.77 -18.40 12.99
C TRP A 330 11.96 -17.63 13.54
N MET A 331 12.68 -16.96 12.64
CA MET A 331 13.87 -16.17 12.92
C MET A 331 13.78 -14.84 12.18
N VAL A 332 14.41 -13.80 12.72
CA VAL A 332 14.66 -12.53 12.05
C VAL A 332 15.66 -12.78 10.91
N THR A 333 15.36 -12.28 9.72
CA THR A 333 16.28 -12.38 8.58
C THR A 333 17.54 -11.55 8.83
N ARG A 334 18.67 -12.03 8.31
CA ARG A 334 19.95 -11.31 8.33
C ARG A 334 19.81 -9.90 7.74
N GLU A 335 19.07 -9.78 6.64
CA GLU A 335 18.81 -8.51 5.94
C GLU A 335 18.14 -7.48 6.85
N THR A 336 17.21 -7.90 7.71
CA THR A 336 16.53 -7.02 8.67
C THR A 336 17.51 -6.46 9.70
N VAL A 337 18.37 -7.30 10.26
CA VAL A 337 19.38 -6.87 11.22
C VAL A 337 20.37 -5.89 10.59
N CYS A 338 20.79 -6.18 9.36
CA CYS A 338 21.70 -5.32 8.61
C CYS A 338 21.07 -3.98 8.22
N ALA A 339 19.78 -3.95 7.88
CA ALA A 339 19.07 -2.71 7.63
C ALA A 339 19.03 -1.82 8.88
N LEU A 340 18.79 -2.40 10.07
CA LEU A 340 18.85 -1.63 11.32
C LEU A 340 20.26 -1.11 11.62
N LEU A 341 21.29 -1.94 11.45
CA LEU A 341 22.70 -1.53 11.65
C LEU A 341 23.11 -0.38 10.71
N ALA A 342 22.58 -0.37 9.48
CA ALA A 342 22.84 0.70 8.51
C ALA A 342 22.30 2.07 8.98
N VAL A 343 21.23 2.11 9.79
CA VAL A 343 20.76 3.35 10.44
C VAL A 343 21.85 3.95 11.34
N GLY A 344 22.64 3.09 12.00
CA GLY A 344 23.82 3.46 12.79
C GLY A 344 25.13 3.56 11.98
N ASN A 345 25.06 3.61 10.65
CA ASN A 345 26.20 3.61 9.72
C ASN A 345 27.13 2.38 9.82
N VAL A 346 26.63 1.26 10.36
CA VAL A 346 27.38 0.00 10.42
C VAL A 346 27.03 -0.87 9.23
N HIS A 347 28.05 -1.39 8.55
CA HIS A 347 27.88 -2.18 7.35
C HIS A 347 28.01 -3.67 7.68
N CYS A 348 27.04 -4.47 7.22
CA CYS A 348 27.17 -5.92 7.23
C CYS A 348 28.07 -6.39 6.08
N PRO A 349 28.80 -7.50 6.25
CA PRO A 349 29.50 -8.14 5.15
C PRO A 349 28.52 -8.62 4.06
N PRO A 350 28.98 -8.89 2.83
CA PRO A 350 28.17 -9.57 1.82
C PRO A 350 27.83 -11.00 2.27
N ARG A 351 26.71 -11.54 1.78
CA ARG A 351 26.31 -12.94 2.02
C ARG A 351 27.30 -13.85 1.27
N SER A 352 27.83 -14.87 1.95
CA SER A 352 28.82 -15.81 1.40
C SER A 352 28.21 -16.97 0.64
#